data_AF-A0A2D4PV72-F1
#
_entry.id   AF-A0A2D4PV72-F1
#
_cell.length_a   1.000
_cell.length_b   1.000
_cell.length_c   1.000
_cell.angle_alpha   90.00
_cell.angle_beta   90.00
_cell.angle_gamma   90.00
#
_symmetry.space_group_name_H-M   'P 1'
#
loop_
_entity.id
_entity.type
_entity.pdbx_description
1 polymer ?
#
loop_
_entity_poly.entity_id
_entity_poly.type
_entity_poly.pdbx_seq_one_letter_code
_entity_poly.pdbx_strand_id
1 'polypeptide(L)'
;MTDNVAEKAHVNRQGGTRSRALMREAERLGRWAEKHLLSLKADHISGVDNVQADWLSRSQVDHSEWSLHPSLFLTLSHRFGSPAVDLFATPLNAQVSRFFTGFPTQG
;
A
#
# COMPACT_ATOMS: atom_id res chain seq x y z
N MET A 1 -16.73 -1.54 6.17
CA MET A 1 -16.80 -0.71 4.94
C MET A 1 -15.40 -0.67 4.33
N THR A 2 -15.27 -0.50 3.02
CA THR A 2 -13.98 -0.43 2.30
C THR A 2 -14.10 0.57 1.14
N ASP A 3 -13.04 1.30 0.84
CA ASP A 3 -12.95 2.17 -0.35
C ASP A 3 -12.57 1.37 -1.60
N ASN A 4 -12.03 0.15 -1.42
CA ASN A 4 -11.70 -0.74 -2.51
C ASN A 4 -12.93 -1.48 -3.04
N VAL A 5 -13.46 -0.96 -4.15
CA VAL A 5 -14.62 -1.54 -4.85
C VAL A 5 -14.40 -3.00 -5.27
N ALA A 6 -13.17 -3.37 -5.65
CA ALA A 6 -12.86 -4.74 -6.05
C ALA A 6 -12.88 -5.70 -4.85
N GLU A 7 -12.32 -5.28 -3.71
CA GLU A 7 -12.38 -6.02 -2.46
C GLU A 7 -13.84 -6.21 -2.01
N LYS A 8 -14.64 -5.13 -2.00
CA LYS A 8 -16.07 -5.18 -1.70
C LYS A 8 -16.79 -6.23 -2.56
N ALA A 9 -16.53 -6.18 -3.87
CA ALA A 9 -17.08 -7.13 -4.83
C ALA A 9 -16.65 -8.57 -4.54
N HIS A 10 -15.42 -8.78 -4.08
CA HIS A 10 -14.89 -10.09 -3.73
C HIS A 10 -15.51 -10.64 -2.45
N VAL A 11 -15.60 -9.85 -1.38
CA VAL A 11 -16.23 -10.25 -0.12
C VAL A 11 -17.70 -10.60 -0.32
N ASN A 12 -18.46 -9.73 -1.00
CA ASN A 12 -19.89 -9.93 -1.20
C ASN A 12 -20.22 -11.12 -2.12
N ARG A 13 -19.29 -11.51 -3.00
CA ARG A 13 -19.43 -12.69 -3.87
C ARG A 13 -18.72 -13.92 -3.31
N GLN A 14 -18.15 -13.82 -2.11
CA GLN A 14 -17.39 -14.89 -1.45
C GLN A 14 -16.22 -15.40 -2.32
N GLY A 15 -15.56 -14.48 -3.01
CA GLY A 15 -14.39 -14.72 -3.84
C GLY A 15 -14.59 -14.40 -5.32
N GLY A 16 -13.80 -15.06 -6.16
CA GLY A 16 -13.81 -14.89 -7.62
C GLY A 16 -12.79 -15.77 -8.31
N THR A 17 -12.80 -15.77 -9.65
CA THR A 17 -12.12 -16.81 -10.45
C THR A 17 -10.71 -16.44 -10.90
N ARG A 18 -10.30 -15.17 -10.80
CA ARG A 18 -9.02 -14.69 -11.36
C ARG A 18 -7.80 -14.96 -10.49
N SER A 19 -7.96 -15.09 -9.17
CA SER A 19 -6.84 -15.27 -8.25
C SER A 19 -7.16 -16.33 -7.21
N ARG A 20 -6.43 -17.46 -7.28
CA ARG A 20 -6.52 -18.54 -6.28
C ARG A 20 -6.08 -18.09 -4.89
N ALA A 21 -5.21 -17.09 -4.79
CA ALA A 21 -4.81 -16.53 -3.50
C ALA A 21 -5.96 -15.74 -2.87
N LEU A 22 -6.57 -14.82 -3.62
CA LEU A 22 -7.69 -14.03 -3.12
C LEU A 22 -8.93 -14.89 -2.82
N MET A 23 -9.18 -15.92 -3.63
CA MET A 23 -10.24 -16.90 -3.35
C MET A 23 -10.05 -17.60 -2.01
N ARG A 24 -8.81 -18.02 -1.68
CA ARG A 24 -8.50 -18.67 -0.40
C ARG A 24 -8.72 -17.74 0.78
N GLU A 25 -8.40 -16.45 0.64
CA GLU A 25 -8.66 -15.47 1.70
C GLU A 25 -10.16 -15.18 1.86
N ALA A 26 -10.92 -15.09 0.76
CA ALA A 26 -12.37 -14.95 0.82
C ALA A 26 -13.04 -16.16 1.50
N GLU A 27 -12.58 -17.38 1.21
CA GLU A 27 -13.05 -18.61 1.84
C GLU A 27 -12.73 -18.63 3.35
N ARG A 28 -11.50 -18.24 3.73
CA ARG A 28 -11.10 -18.11 5.14
C ARG A 28 -11.99 -17.11 5.89
N LEU A 29 -12.22 -15.94 5.29
CA LEU A 29 -13.11 -14.92 5.85
C LEU A 29 -14.54 -15.44 6.00
N GLY A 30 -15.06 -16.12 4.96
CA GLY A 30 -16.41 -16.71 4.96
C GLY A 30 -16.60 -17.75 6.07
N ARG A 31 -15.69 -18.74 6.16
CA ARG A 31 -15.73 -19.77 7.21
C ARG A 31 -15.62 -19.18 8.62
N TRP A 32 -14.80 -18.14 8.79
CA TRP A 32 -14.72 -17.44 10.05
C TRP A 32 -16.04 -16.71 10.36
N ALA A 33 -16.63 -16.01 9.38
CA ALA A 33 -17.88 -15.30 9.56
C ALA A 33 -19.05 -16.24 9.86
N GLU A 34 -19.16 -17.39 9.20
CA GLU A 34 -20.19 -18.42 9.47
C GLU A 34 -20.19 -18.88 10.92
N LYS A 35 -19.01 -18.94 11.56
CA LYS A 35 -18.87 -19.37 12.94
C LYS A 35 -19.16 -18.26 13.96
N HIS A 36 -18.97 -16.99 13.60
CA HIS A 36 -18.95 -15.89 14.58
C HIS A 36 -19.94 -14.76 14.33
N LEU A 37 -20.52 -14.67 13.14
CA LEU A 37 -21.39 -13.56 12.72
C LEU A 37 -22.74 -14.08 12.22
N LEU A 38 -23.80 -13.32 12.48
CA LEU A 38 -25.13 -13.57 11.90
C LEU A 38 -25.16 -13.31 10.40
N SER A 39 -24.41 -12.31 9.93
CA SER A 39 -24.26 -11.98 8.52
C SER A 39 -23.00 -11.15 8.29
N LEU A 40 -22.45 -11.21 7.08
CA LEU A 40 -21.32 -10.39 6.65
C LEU A 40 -21.63 -9.76 5.29
N LYS A 41 -21.40 -8.45 5.18
CA LYS A 41 -21.51 -7.69 3.93
C LYS A 41 -20.49 -6.57 3.91
N ALA A 42 -19.83 -6.38 2.78
CA ALA A 42 -18.99 -5.23 2.53
C ALA A 42 -19.79 -4.11 1.86
N ASP A 43 -19.69 -2.90 2.43
CA ASP A 43 -20.22 -1.67 1.85
C ASP A 43 -19.09 -0.70 1.50
N HIS A 44 -19.37 0.20 0.56
CA HIS A 44 -18.39 1.17 0.08
C HIS A 44 -18.34 2.38 1.01
N ILE A 45 -17.14 2.84 1.34
CA ILE A 45 -16.89 4.15 1.94
C ILE A 45 -16.03 4.97 0.98
N SER A 46 -16.23 6.28 0.91
CA SER A 46 -15.38 7.10 0.06
C SER A 46 -13.97 7.17 0.62
N GLY A 47 -12.94 7.30 -0.23
CA GLY A 47 -11.56 7.41 0.23
C GLY A 47 -11.33 8.63 1.14
N VAL A 48 -12.07 9.72 0.93
CA VAL A 48 -12.00 10.92 1.79
C VAL A 48 -12.55 10.67 3.20
N ASP A 49 -13.39 9.65 3.38
CA ASP A 49 -13.91 9.22 4.68
C ASP A 49 -13.11 8.03 5.26
N ASN A 50 -12.26 7.37 4.45
CA ASN A 50 -11.43 6.23 4.86
C ASN A 50 -10.06 6.64 5.43
N VAL A 51 -9.86 7.93 5.72
CA VAL A 51 -8.56 8.52 6.10
C VAL A 51 -7.93 7.83 7.31
N GLN A 52 -8.72 7.40 8.29
CA GLN A 52 -8.17 6.74 9.48
C GLN A 52 -7.58 5.36 9.16
N ALA A 53 -8.26 4.54 8.36
CA ALA A 53 -7.77 3.23 7.96
C ALA A 53 -6.54 3.36 7.04
N ASP A 54 -6.58 4.32 6.12
CA ASP A 54 -5.44 4.65 5.26
C ASP A 54 -4.23 5.12 6.07
N TRP A 55 -4.45 5.99 7.06
CA TRP A 55 -3.37 6.47 7.92
C TRP A 55 -2.77 5.33 8.75
N LEU A 56 -3.60 4.49 9.37
CA LEU A 56 -3.14 3.34 10.17
C LEU A 56 -2.43 2.27 9.35
N SER A 57 -2.88 2.02 8.12
CA SER A 57 -2.22 1.05 7.22
C SER A 57 -0.87 1.56 6.71
N ARG A 58 -0.69 2.88 6.62
CA ARG A 58 0.56 3.54 6.18
C ARG A 58 1.51 3.85 7.33
N SER A 59 1.02 4.04 8.55
CA SER A 59 1.87 4.40 9.70
C SER A 59 2.82 3.29 10.15
N GLN A 60 2.60 2.05 9.73
CA GLN A 60 3.50 0.91 10.01
C GLN A 60 4.62 0.73 8.98
N VAL A 61 4.54 1.38 7.81
CA VAL A 61 5.57 1.27 6.78
C VAL A 61 6.51 2.46 6.93
N ASP A 62 7.75 2.19 7.35
CA ASP A 62 8.80 3.20 7.28
C ASP A 62 9.22 3.40 5.81
N HIS A 63 8.47 4.27 5.13
CA HIS A 63 8.76 4.68 3.75
C HIS A 63 10.11 5.39 3.61
N SER A 64 10.69 5.82 4.73
CA SER A 64 11.94 6.58 4.80
C SER A 64 13.19 5.71 4.57
N GLU A 65 13.01 4.38 4.54
CA GLU A 65 14.07 3.40 4.24
C GLU A 65 14.05 2.89 2.79
N TRP A 66 12.99 3.18 2.02
CA TRP A 66 12.83 2.57 0.70
C TRP A 66 13.64 3.37 -0.33
N SER A 67 14.64 2.73 -0.95
CA SER A 67 15.36 3.26 -2.10
C SER A 67 15.44 2.21 -3.20
N LEU A 68 15.60 2.65 -4.44
CA LEU A 68 15.96 1.74 -5.52
C LEU A 68 17.34 1.15 -5.23
N HIS A 69 17.54 -0.12 -5.59
CA HIS A 69 18.88 -0.69 -5.52
C HIS A 69 19.84 0.16 -6.36
N PRO A 70 21.05 0.51 -5.85
CA PRO A 70 21.92 1.47 -6.52
C PRO A 70 22.22 1.15 -7.99
N SER A 71 22.34 -0.14 -8.34
CA SER A 71 22.55 -0.55 -9.73
C SER A 71 21.37 -0.23 -10.65
N LEU A 72 20.14 -0.37 -10.16
CA LEU A 72 18.93 -0.04 -10.92
C LEU A 72 18.80 1.48 -11.05
N PHE A 73 19.08 2.22 -9.99
CA PHE A 73 19.08 3.68 -10.02
C PHE A 73 20.10 4.22 -11.02
N LEU A 74 21.32 3.68 -11.05
CA LEU A 74 22.34 4.06 -12.03
C LEU A 74 21.92 3.71 -13.46
N THR A 75 21.33 2.53 -13.66
CA THR A 75 20.84 2.09 -14.98
C THR A 75 19.75 3.04 -15.51
N LEU A 76 18.81 3.43 -14.64
CA LEU A 76 17.74 4.38 -14.98
C LEU A 76 18.31 5.78 -15.21
N SER A 77 19.25 6.24 -14.38
CA SER A 77 19.89 7.54 -14.53
C SER A 77 20.67 7.65 -15.84
N HIS A 78 21.37 6.59 -16.25
CA HIS A 78 22.05 6.56 -17.55
C HIS A 78 21.05 6.61 -18.72
N ARG A 79 19.88 5.98 -18.58
CA ARG A 79 18.87 5.91 -19.63
C ARG A 79 18.03 7.19 -19.77
N PHE A 80 17.67 7.81 -18.65
CA PHE A 80 16.69 8.90 -18.61
C PHE A 80 17.29 10.24 -18.16
N GLY A 81 18.56 10.27 -17.79
CA GLY A 81 19.25 11.43 -17.23
C GLY A 81 19.37 11.33 -15.71
N SER A 82 20.46 11.90 -15.18
CA SER A 82 20.71 11.93 -13.74
C SER A 82 19.78 12.92 -13.04
N PRO A 83 19.01 12.50 -12.03
CA PRO A 83 18.15 13.42 -11.29
C PRO A 83 18.99 14.42 -10.50
N ALA A 84 18.55 15.69 -10.49
CA ALA A 84 19.20 16.74 -9.70
C ALA A 84 18.71 16.81 -8.25
N VAL A 85 17.56 16.18 -7.95
CA VAL A 85 16.95 16.15 -6.63
C VAL A 85 16.27 14.79 -6.38
N ASP A 86 16.43 14.26 -5.17
CA ASP A 86 15.70 13.08 -4.69
C ASP A 86 14.49 13.53 -3.87
N LEU A 87 13.29 13.17 -4.29
CA LEU A 87 12.06 13.55 -3.58
C LEU A 87 11.61 12.39 -2.70
N PHE A 88 11.17 12.71 -1.48
CA PHE A 88 10.72 11.74 -0.48
C PHE A 88 11.83 10.81 0.05
N ALA A 89 13.08 11.27 0.01
CA ALA A 89 14.24 10.58 0.57
C ALA A 89 14.64 11.16 1.94
N THR A 90 15.44 10.40 2.70
CA THR A 90 16.12 10.76 3.94
C THR A 90 17.64 10.77 3.71
N PRO A 91 18.44 11.29 4.66
CA PRO A 91 19.90 11.14 4.57
C PRO A 91 20.38 9.69 4.42
N LEU A 92 19.59 8.71 4.87
CA LEU A 92 19.96 7.29 4.86
C LEU A 92 19.71 6.61 3.51
N ASN A 93 18.74 7.09 2.73
CA ASN A 93 18.33 6.44 1.48
C ASN A 93 18.44 7.35 0.23
N ALA A 94 18.85 8.61 0.41
CA ALA A 94 19.05 9.54 -0.70
C ALA A 94 20.12 9.05 -1.67
N GLN A 95 19.78 9.02 -2.95
CA GLN A 95 20.69 8.56 -4.01
C GLN A 95 21.35 9.73 -4.76
N VAL A 96 21.02 10.98 -4.38
CA VAL A 96 21.71 12.20 -4.81
C VAL A 96 21.89 13.20 -3.66
N SER A 97 22.83 14.12 -3.80
CA SER A 97 23.21 15.06 -2.73
C SER A 97 22.11 16.03 -2.30
N ARG A 98 21.20 16.39 -3.22
CA ARG A 98 20.06 17.26 -2.92
C ARG A 98 18.81 16.41 -2.77
N PHE A 99 18.19 16.42 -1.61
CA PHE A 99 16.95 15.69 -1.39
C PHE A 99 15.95 16.47 -0.53
N PHE A 100 14.68 16.08 -0.60
CA PHE A 100 13.61 16.57 0.25
C PHE A 100 12.92 15.43 0.98
N THR A 101 12.74 15.58 2.28
CA THR A 101 12.05 14.60 3.12
C THR A 101 10.56 14.93 3.18
N GLY A 102 9.71 13.91 3.11
CA GLY A 102 8.26 14.05 3.39
C GLY A 102 7.93 14.08 4.88
N PHE A 103 8.92 13.76 5.73
CA PHE A 103 8.80 13.66 7.18
C PHE A 103 9.81 14.58 7.86
N PRO A 104 9.51 15.12 9.06
CA PRO A 104 10.48 15.88 9.83
C PRO A 104 11.69 14.98 10.15
N THR A 105 12.87 15.36 9.65
CA THR A 105 14.13 14.74 10.05
C THR A 105 14.36 15.04 11.53
N GLN A 106 14.60 14.01 12.35
CA GLN A 106 15.12 14.23 13.71
C GLN A 106 16.49 14.91 13.56
N GLY A 107 16.62 16.10 14.17
CA GLY A 107 17.86 16.86 14.23
C GLY A 107 18.80 16.35 15.30
#